data_AF-C0J907-F1
#
_entry.id   AF-C0J907-F1
#
_cell.length_a   1.000
_cell.length_b   1.000
_cell.length_c   1.000
_cell.angle_alpha   90.00
_cell.angle_beta   90.00
_cell.angle_gamma   90.00
#
_symmetry.space_group_name_H-M   'P 1'
#
loop_
_entity.id
_entity.type
_entity.pdbx_description
1 polymer ?
#
loop_
_entity_poly.entity_id
_entity_poly.type
_entity_poly.pdbx_seq_one_letter_code
_entity_poly.pdbx_strand_id
1 'polypeptide(L)'
;GFGDRRKAMLQDIAVLTGGTVISEEIGLSLESTTLEHLGNAKRVILSKENTTVIDGAGVEADIQARVTQIRAQVAETSSDYDREKLQERLAKLSGGVAVIKVGAGSEVEMKEKKARVEDALHATRAAVEEGVVPGGGVALVRALQAISELKGDNDDQNVGIQLLRRAVEAPLRQIVANSGDEPSVVVDKVKQG
;
A
#
# COMPACT_ATOMS: atom_id res chain seq x y z
N GLY A 1 10.12 11.51 -5.63
CA GLY A 1 10.96 12.47 -4.88
C GLY A 1 11.11 13.78 -5.64
N PHE A 2 11.78 14.77 -5.02
CA PHE A 2 12.10 16.09 -5.60
C PHE A 2 13.61 16.36 -5.52
N GLY A 3 14.11 17.32 -6.31
CA GLY A 3 15.54 17.71 -6.31
C GLY A 3 16.51 16.54 -6.56
N ASP A 4 17.62 16.52 -5.83
CA ASP A 4 18.67 15.50 -5.99
C ASP A 4 18.18 14.09 -5.70
N ARG A 5 17.19 13.94 -4.83
CA ARG A 5 16.55 12.65 -4.56
C ARG A 5 15.83 12.11 -5.78
N ARG A 6 15.24 12.97 -6.61
CA ARG A 6 14.63 12.54 -7.88
C ARG A 6 15.69 11.93 -8.80
N LYS A 7 16.85 12.57 -8.93
CA LYS A 7 17.97 12.07 -9.74
C LYS A 7 18.46 10.72 -9.22
N ALA A 8 18.64 10.61 -7.90
CA ALA A 8 19.07 9.36 -7.28
C ALA A 8 18.07 8.20 -7.50
N MET A 9 16.76 8.47 -7.38
CA MET A 9 15.71 7.48 -7.65
C MET A 9 15.64 7.10 -9.14
N LEU A 10 15.84 8.06 -10.06
CA LEU A 10 15.91 7.77 -11.49
C LEU A 10 17.11 6.87 -11.81
N GLN A 11 18.25 7.11 -11.18
CA GLN A 11 19.42 6.23 -11.30
C GLN A 11 19.13 4.83 -10.79
N ASP A 12 18.39 4.69 -9.68
CA ASP A 12 18.00 3.37 -9.16
C ASP A 12 17.14 2.59 -10.17
N ILE A 13 16.19 3.27 -10.83
CA ILE A 13 15.33 2.67 -11.86
C ILE A 13 16.15 2.33 -13.11
N ALA A 14 17.09 3.20 -13.50
CA ALA A 14 17.98 2.99 -14.63
C ALA A 14 18.84 1.72 -14.43
N VAL A 15 19.46 1.58 -13.25
CA VAL A 15 20.22 0.36 -12.88
C VAL A 15 19.32 -0.88 -12.89
N LEU A 16 18.10 -0.79 -12.37
CA LEU A 16 17.15 -1.91 -12.35
C LEU A 16 16.69 -2.33 -13.76
N THR A 17 16.62 -1.40 -14.70
CA THR A 17 16.15 -1.66 -16.08
C THR A 17 17.28 -1.83 -17.10
N GLY A 18 18.54 -1.64 -16.69
CA GLY A 18 19.70 -1.65 -17.59
C GLY A 18 19.80 -0.42 -18.51
N GLY A 19 19.12 0.68 -18.15
CA GLY A 19 19.16 1.92 -18.90
C GLY A 19 20.15 2.94 -18.33
N THR A 20 20.33 4.04 -19.05
CA THR A 20 21.15 5.18 -18.63
C THR A 20 20.25 6.40 -18.40
N VAL A 21 20.45 7.10 -17.28
CA VAL A 21 19.71 8.34 -17.01
C VAL A 21 20.18 9.43 -17.97
N ILE A 22 19.29 9.90 -18.83
CA ILE A 22 19.57 10.99 -19.77
C ILE A 22 19.40 12.31 -19.02
N SER A 23 20.50 13.04 -18.86
CA SER A 23 20.51 14.35 -18.20
C SER A 23 21.56 15.26 -18.82
N GLU A 24 21.20 16.53 -19.01
CA GLU A 24 22.08 17.57 -19.56
C GLU A 24 23.34 17.79 -18.70
N GLU A 25 23.28 17.50 -17.40
CA GLU A 25 24.43 17.62 -16.47
C GLU A 25 25.57 16.66 -16.83
N ILE A 26 25.24 15.55 -17.51
CA ILE A 26 26.18 14.50 -17.93
C ILE A 26 26.48 14.63 -19.43
N GLY A 27 26.00 15.69 -20.08
CA GLY A 27 26.20 15.96 -21.51
C GLY A 27 25.38 15.08 -22.45
N LEU A 28 24.36 14.36 -21.95
CA LEU A 28 23.46 13.55 -22.76
C LEU A 28 22.21 14.34 -23.13
N SER A 29 21.89 14.41 -24.43
CA SER A 29 20.64 15.01 -24.93
C SER A 29 19.66 13.94 -25.40
N LEU A 30 18.36 14.25 -25.35
CA LEU A 30 17.32 13.38 -25.89
C LEU A 30 17.48 13.15 -27.40
N GLU A 31 18.11 14.10 -28.12
CA GLU A 31 18.29 14.00 -29.58
C GLU A 31 19.37 12.98 -29.97
N SER A 32 20.39 12.80 -29.13
CA SER A 32 21.50 11.86 -29.35
C SER A 32 21.27 10.48 -28.72
N THR A 33 20.06 10.24 -28.18
CA THR A 33 19.74 9.02 -27.45
C THR A 33 19.49 7.84 -28.41
N THR A 34 20.19 6.72 -28.19
CA THR A 34 19.97 5.44 -28.89
C THR A 34 19.19 4.44 -28.03
N LEU A 35 18.78 3.33 -28.63
CA LEU A 35 18.11 2.23 -27.92
C LEU A 35 18.96 1.63 -26.79
N GLU A 36 20.29 1.75 -26.88
CA GLU A 36 21.21 1.24 -25.85
C GLU A 36 21.13 2.03 -24.54
N HIS A 37 20.67 3.29 -24.58
CA HIS A 37 20.44 4.09 -23.38
C HIS A 37 19.10 3.79 -22.70
N LEU A 38 18.18 3.13 -23.41
CA LEU A 38 16.83 2.85 -22.89
C LEU A 38 16.83 1.55 -22.06
N GLY A 39 16.23 1.63 -20.88
CA GLY A 39 16.01 0.46 -20.04
C GLY A 39 14.91 -0.45 -20.58
N ASN A 40 14.98 -1.74 -20.25
CA ASN A 40 13.98 -2.74 -20.60
C ASN A 40 13.37 -3.38 -19.36
N ALA A 41 12.09 -3.74 -19.44
CA ALA A 41 11.38 -4.51 -18.43
C ALA A 41 10.31 -5.38 -19.07
N LYS A 42 10.03 -6.54 -18.47
CA LYS A 42 9.05 -7.50 -19.01
C LYS A 42 7.61 -7.02 -18.92
N ARG A 43 7.27 -6.35 -17.82
CA ARG A 43 5.92 -5.81 -17.61
C ARG A 43 5.96 -4.59 -16.71
N VAL A 44 5.22 -3.55 -17.10
CA VAL A 44 5.01 -2.35 -16.29
C VAL A 44 3.52 -2.19 -16.04
N ILE A 45 3.14 -2.00 -14.78
CA ILE A 45 1.74 -1.79 -14.36
C ILE A 45 1.63 -0.40 -13.76
N LEU A 46 0.69 0.38 -14.29
CA LEU A 46 0.41 1.75 -13.86
C LEU A 46 -0.99 1.80 -13.25
N SER A 47 -1.10 2.43 -12.09
CA SER A 47 -2.36 2.74 -11.41
C SER A 47 -2.40 4.25 -11.13
N LYS A 48 -3.51 4.74 -10.53
CA LYS A 48 -3.67 6.17 -10.22
C LYS A 48 -2.53 6.74 -9.37
N GLU A 49 -1.99 5.93 -8.45
CA GLU A 49 -1.04 6.40 -7.44
C GLU A 49 0.29 5.63 -7.48
N ASN A 50 0.34 4.45 -8.12
CA ASN A 50 1.51 3.57 -8.09
C ASN A 50 1.94 3.11 -9.49
N THR A 51 3.26 3.03 -9.68
CA THR A 51 3.93 2.43 -10.84
C THR A 51 4.76 1.23 -10.39
N THR A 52 4.51 0.06 -10.98
CA THR A 52 5.24 -1.18 -10.66
C THR A 52 5.98 -1.68 -11.90
N VAL A 53 7.30 -1.77 -11.82
CA VAL A 53 8.16 -2.35 -12.87
C VAL A 53 8.51 -3.77 -12.47
N ILE A 54 8.21 -4.75 -13.33
CA ILE A 54 8.37 -6.17 -13.07
C ILE A 54 9.40 -6.74 -14.03
N ASP A 55 10.42 -7.41 -13.47
CA ASP A 55 11.46 -8.14 -14.21
C ASP A 55 12.21 -7.20 -15.17
N GLY A 56 12.99 -6.27 -14.58
CA GLY A 56 13.85 -5.34 -15.31
C GLY A 56 15.10 -6.02 -15.84
N ALA A 57 15.61 -5.57 -16.99
CA ALA A 57 16.76 -6.14 -17.68
C ALA A 57 18.12 -5.69 -17.12
N GLY A 58 18.15 -5.18 -15.88
CA GLY A 58 19.39 -4.75 -15.21
C GLY A 58 20.30 -5.93 -14.88
N VAL A 59 21.61 -5.68 -14.87
CA VAL A 59 22.62 -6.67 -14.49
C VAL A 59 22.59 -6.85 -12.97
N GLU A 60 22.53 -8.10 -12.49
CA GLU A 60 22.44 -8.40 -11.06
C GLU A 60 23.62 -7.82 -10.26
N ALA A 61 24.83 -7.83 -10.83
CA ALA A 61 26.01 -7.23 -10.23
C ALA A 61 25.85 -5.72 -9.97
N ASP A 62 25.28 -4.98 -10.93
CA ASP A 62 25.07 -3.53 -10.80
C ASP A 62 23.99 -3.21 -9.77
N ILE A 63 22.93 -4.03 -9.73
CA ILE A 63 21.87 -3.90 -8.71
C ILE A 63 22.45 -4.15 -7.32
N GLN A 64 23.26 -5.20 -7.13
CA GLN A 64 23.90 -5.49 -5.84
C GLN A 64 24.92 -4.42 -5.43
N ALA A 65 25.70 -3.90 -6.39
CA ALA A 65 26.60 -2.78 -6.15
C ALA A 65 25.81 -1.54 -5.69
N ARG A 66 24.67 -1.25 -6.32
CA ARG A 66 23.81 -0.13 -5.94
C ARG A 66 23.17 -0.32 -4.56
N VAL A 67 22.70 -1.52 -4.25
CA VAL A 67 22.20 -1.89 -2.90
C VAL A 67 23.27 -1.68 -1.84
N THR A 68 24.50 -2.10 -2.12
CA THR A 68 25.64 -1.95 -1.20
C THR A 68 25.99 -0.48 -0.98
N GLN A 69 25.99 0.32 -2.05
CA GLN A 69 26.21 1.77 -1.96
C GLN A 69 25.16 2.45 -1.07
N ILE A 70 23.87 2.13 -1.24
CA ILE A 70 22.80 2.72 -0.43
C ILE A 70 22.92 2.25 1.02
N ARG A 71 23.27 0.99 1.29
CA ARG A 71 23.52 0.50 2.67
C ARG A 71 24.64 1.27 3.37
N ALA A 72 25.73 1.59 2.67
CA ALA A 72 26.80 2.42 3.22
C ALA A 72 26.31 3.84 3.56
N GLN A 73 25.54 4.46 2.65
CA GLN A 73 24.93 5.78 2.88
C GLN A 73 23.98 5.80 4.08
N VAL A 74 23.21 4.72 4.30
CA VAL A 74 22.33 4.57 5.48
C VAL A 74 23.13 4.54 6.78
N ALA A 75 24.33 3.93 6.78
CA ALA A 75 25.18 3.82 7.96
C ALA A 75 25.93 5.13 8.27
N GLU A 76 26.29 5.91 7.26
CA GLU A 76 27.04 7.17 7.41
C GLU A 76 26.14 8.36 7.78
N THR A 77 24.84 8.31 7.43
CA THR A 77 23.95 9.44 7.67
C THR A 77 23.56 9.59 9.15
N SER A 78 23.73 10.81 9.66
CA SER A 78 23.31 11.22 11.01
C SER A 78 21.87 11.75 11.05
N SER A 79 21.26 12.00 9.89
CA SER A 79 19.90 12.53 9.75
C SER A 79 18.89 11.39 9.70
N ASP A 80 17.96 11.35 10.67
CA ASP A 80 16.90 10.34 10.71
C ASP A 80 16.01 10.41 9.47
N TYR A 81 15.75 11.63 8.97
CA TYR A 81 14.98 11.85 7.76
C TYR A 81 15.66 11.26 6.51
N ASP A 82 16.98 11.42 6.36
CA ASP A 82 17.71 10.83 5.25
C ASP A 82 17.83 9.31 5.39
N ARG A 83 17.99 8.82 6.62
CA ARG A 83 18.02 7.38 6.92
C ARG A 83 16.75 6.70 6.46
N GLU A 84 15.58 7.24 6.84
CA GLU A 84 14.28 6.71 6.44
C GLU A 84 14.13 6.66 4.91
N LYS A 85 14.50 7.75 4.21
CA LYS A 85 14.36 7.81 2.74
C LYS A 85 15.36 6.93 2.00
N LEU A 86 16.55 6.71 2.54
CA LEU A 86 17.49 5.72 1.99
C LEU A 86 17.01 4.29 2.24
N GLN A 87 16.41 4.01 3.40
CA GLN A 87 15.80 2.70 3.68
C GLN A 87 14.62 2.40 2.74
N GLU A 88 13.77 3.38 2.44
CA GLU A 88 12.70 3.21 1.43
C GLU A 88 13.25 2.82 0.06
N ARG A 89 14.32 3.49 -0.39
CA ARG A 89 14.97 3.18 -1.67
C ARG A 89 15.62 1.79 -1.66
N LEU A 90 16.32 1.46 -0.58
CA LEU A 90 16.93 0.15 -0.37
C LEU A 90 15.88 -0.95 -0.44
N ALA A 91 14.77 -0.80 0.29
CA ALA A 91 13.68 -1.77 0.33
C ALA A 91 13.08 -2.00 -1.07
N LYS A 92 12.93 -0.95 -1.89
CA LYS A 92 12.43 -1.07 -3.26
C LYS A 92 13.40 -1.80 -4.19
N LEU A 93 14.71 -1.60 -4.03
CA LEU A 93 15.72 -2.29 -4.82
C LEU A 93 15.93 -3.75 -4.39
N SER A 94 15.96 -4.04 -3.09
CA SER A 94 16.22 -5.38 -2.58
C SER A 94 14.96 -6.26 -2.48
N GLY A 95 13.79 -5.66 -2.32
CA GLY A 95 12.53 -6.37 -2.11
C GLY A 95 11.99 -7.06 -3.36
N GLY A 96 12.39 -6.59 -4.55
CA GLY A 96 11.95 -7.14 -5.82
C GLY A 96 10.43 -7.12 -6.00
N VAL A 97 9.93 -7.92 -6.95
CA VAL A 97 8.49 -8.08 -7.19
C VAL A 97 8.13 -9.56 -7.28
N ALA A 98 7.34 -10.05 -6.33
CA ALA A 98 6.78 -11.40 -6.38
C ALA A 98 5.59 -11.46 -7.35
N VAL A 99 5.58 -12.43 -8.26
CA VAL A 99 4.48 -12.65 -9.22
C VAL A 99 3.81 -13.98 -8.92
N ILE A 100 2.56 -13.92 -8.46
CA ILE A 100 1.72 -15.11 -8.21
C ILE A 100 0.96 -15.44 -9.50
N LYS A 101 1.13 -16.67 -10.01
CA LYS A 101 0.40 -17.18 -11.19
C LYS A 101 -0.73 -18.09 -10.73
N VAL A 102 -1.96 -17.70 -11.00
CA VAL A 102 -3.17 -18.45 -10.61
C VAL A 102 -3.63 -19.32 -11.77
N GLY A 103 -3.59 -20.65 -11.59
CA GLY A 103 -4.11 -21.62 -12.56
C GLY A 103 -5.55 -22.05 -12.27
N ALA A 104 -6.30 -22.35 -13.34
CA ALA A 104 -7.67 -22.88 -13.30
C ALA A 104 -7.97 -23.71 -14.57
N GLY A 105 -9.03 -24.52 -14.53
CA GLY A 105 -9.42 -25.44 -15.62
C GLY A 105 -10.19 -24.76 -16.75
N SER A 106 -10.89 -23.66 -16.47
CA SER A 106 -11.58 -22.82 -17.46
C SER A 106 -11.25 -21.34 -17.31
N GLU A 107 -11.53 -20.54 -18.35
CA GLU A 107 -11.31 -19.09 -18.32
C GLU A 107 -12.15 -18.39 -17.24
N VAL A 108 -13.39 -18.83 -17.05
CA VAL A 108 -14.32 -18.26 -16.06
C VAL A 108 -13.79 -18.49 -14.64
N GLU A 109 -13.36 -19.72 -14.34
CA GLU A 109 -12.73 -20.05 -13.05
C GLU A 109 -11.42 -19.30 -12.83
N MET A 110 -10.62 -19.11 -13.89
CA MET A 110 -9.37 -18.35 -13.79
C MET A 110 -9.65 -16.92 -13.35
N LYS A 111 -10.64 -16.26 -13.94
CA LYS A 111 -11.00 -14.87 -13.60
C LYS A 111 -11.54 -14.76 -12.18
N GLU A 112 -12.41 -15.68 -11.77
CA GLU A 112 -12.97 -15.73 -10.43
C GLU A 112 -11.88 -15.96 -9.37
N LYS A 113 -11.05 -16.99 -9.57
CA LYS A 113 -9.97 -17.33 -8.64
C LYS A 113 -8.90 -16.25 -8.58
N LYS A 114 -8.61 -15.60 -9.71
CA LYS A 114 -7.72 -14.44 -9.75
C LYS A 114 -8.28 -13.30 -8.90
N ALA A 115 -9.55 -12.91 -9.10
CA ALA A 115 -10.18 -11.85 -8.32
C ALA A 115 -10.17 -12.17 -6.81
N ARG A 116 -10.49 -13.41 -6.44
CA ARG A 116 -10.45 -13.87 -5.04
C ARG A 116 -9.05 -13.78 -4.42
N VAL A 117 -8.01 -14.11 -5.18
CA VAL A 117 -6.61 -14.00 -4.72
C VAL A 117 -6.17 -12.54 -4.61
N GLU A 118 -6.60 -11.68 -5.55
CA GLU A 118 -6.34 -10.23 -5.48
C GLU A 118 -6.99 -9.62 -4.23
N ASP A 119 -8.27 -9.92 -3.97
CA ASP A 119 -8.96 -9.47 -2.75
C ASP A 119 -8.28 -9.98 -1.48
N ALA A 120 -7.90 -11.27 -1.44
CA ALA A 120 -7.20 -11.84 -0.30
C ALA A 120 -5.83 -11.18 -0.06
N LEU A 121 -5.10 -10.84 -1.12
CA LEU A 121 -3.82 -10.13 -1.02
C LEU A 121 -4.01 -8.71 -0.46
N HIS A 122 -5.04 -7.99 -0.90
CA HIS A 122 -5.34 -6.66 -0.39
C HIS A 122 -5.77 -6.71 1.09
N ALA A 123 -6.66 -7.63 1.45
CA ALA A 123 -7.13 -7.81 2.82
C ALA A 123 -5.99 -8.20 3.78
N THR A 124 -5.11 -9.12 3.36
CA THR A 124 -3.97 -9.55 4.20
C THR A 124 -2.91 -8.47 4.35
N ARG A 125 -2.66 -7.65 3.32
CA ARG A 125 -1.78 -6.48 3.44
C ARG A 125 -2.32 -5.46 4.44
N ALA A 126 -3.58 -5.08 4.31
CA ALA A 126 -4.22 -4.14 5.25
C ALA A 126 -4.18 -4.68 6.70
N ALA A 127 -4.44 -5.97 6.88
CA ALA A 127 -4.37 -6.63 8.18
C ALA A 127 -2.96 -6.65 8.79
N VAL A 128 -1.91 -6.72 7.98
CA VAL A 128 -0.51 -6.67 8.46
C VAL A 128 -0.10 -5.25 8.82
N GLU A 129 -0.63 -4.23 8.13
CA GLU A 129 -0.30 -2.82 8.35
C GLU A 129 -0.93 -2.25 9.63
N GLU A 130 -2.23 -2.47 9.85
CA GLU A 130 -2.97 -1.85 10.97
C GLU A 130 -3.50 -2.87 11.99
N GLY A 131 -3.29 -4.17 11.75
CA GLY A 131 -3.81 -5.25 12.59
C GLY A 131 -5.21 -5.70 12.18
N VAL A 132 -5.84 -6.51 13.04
CA VAL A 132 -7.16 -7.10 12.80
C VAL A 132 -8.11 -6.83 13.97
N VAL A 133 -9.38 -6.62 13.65
CA VAL A 133 -10.46 -6.43 14.63
C VAL A 133 -11.66 -7.34 14.32
N PRO A 134 -12.54 -7.63 15.29
CA PRO A 134 -13.75 -8.40 15.05
C PRO A 134 -14.64 -7.77 13.97
N GLY A 135 -14.98 -8.55 12.93
CA GLY A 135 -15.80 -8.11 11.81
C GLY A 135 -17.29 -7.98 12.13
N GLY A 136 -18.13 -7.94 11.09
CA GLY A 136 -19.59 -7.91 11.22
C GLY A 136 -20.15 -6.64 11.89
N GLY A 137 -19.37 -5.56 11.93
CA GLY A 137 -19.74 -4.33 12.65
C GLY A 137 -19.62 -4.43 14.18
N VAL A 138 -19.13 -5.56 14.72
CA VAL A 138 -18.99 -5.76 16.17
C VAL A 138 -17.93 -4.84 16.76
N ALA A 139 -16.78 -4.68 16.10
CA ALA A 139 -15.73 -3.77 16.56
C ALA A 139 -16.25 -2.32 16.72
N LEU A 140 -17.08 -1.86 15.78
CA LEU A 140 -17.71 -0.54 15.82
C LEU A 140 -18.62 -0.38 17.05
N VAL A 141 -19.49 -1.37 17.31
CA VAL A 141 -20.39 -1.34 18.47
C VAL A 141 -19.62 -1.41 19.79
N ARG A 142 -18.56 -2.24 19.87
CA ARG A 142 -17.72 -2.33 21.07
C ARG A 142 -16.93 -1.04 21.32
N ALA A 143 -16.47 -0.35 20.27
CA ALA A 143 -15.80 0.94 20.41
C ALA A 143 -16.69 2.02 21.06
N LEU A 144 -18.02 1.91 20.91
CA LEU A 144 -18.97 2.85 21.54
C LEU A 144 -18.95 2.78 23.07
N GLN A 145 -18.59 1.64 23.66
CA GLN A 145 -18.48 1.52 25.11
C GLN A 145 -17.41 2.47 25.66
N ALA A 146 -16.28 2.61 24.95
CA ALA A 146 -15.17 3.47 25.35
C ALA A 146 -15.52 4.97 25.31
N ILE A 147 -16.52 5.37 24.54
CA ILE A 147 -16.96 6.78 24.42
C ILE A 147 -18.34 7.03 25.02
N SER A 148 -18.87 6.09 25.82
CA SER A 148 -20.22 6.16 26.40
C SER A 148 -20.43 7.37 27.32
N GLU A 149 -19.37 7.79 28.01
CA GLU A 149 -19.35 8.93 28.92
C GLU A 149 -18.82 10.23 28.28
N LEU A 150 -18.42 10.18 27.00
CA LEU A 150 -17.89 11.34 26.28
C LEU A 150 -18.94 12.45 26.20
N LYS A 151 -18.55 13.66 26.62
CA LYS A 151 -19.33 14.89 26.52
C LYS A 151 -18.51 15.95 25.78
N GLY A 152 -19.18 16.73 24.95
CA GLY A 152 -18.59 17.89 24.29
C GLY A 152 -18.64 19.14 25.16
N ASP A 153 -18.05 20.22 24.65
CA ASP A 153 -17.97 21.52 25.32
C ASP A 153 -19.29 22.29 25.30
N ASN A 154 -20.20 21.93 24.38
CA ASN A 154 -21.50 22.56 24.21
C ASN A 154 -22.56 21.55 23.72
N ASP A 155 -23.81 21.99 23.68
CA ASP A 155 -24.96 21.13 23.33
C ASP A 155 -24.91 20.66 21.86
N ASP A 156 -24.43 21.47 20.93
CA ASP A 156 -24.30 21.08 19.52
C ASP A 156 -23.30 19.92 19.35
N GLN A 157 -22.18 19.96 20.07
CA GLN A 157 -21.22 18.86 20.10
C GLN A 157 -21.83 17.60 20.74
N ASN A 158 -22.62 17.74 21.80
CA ASN A 158 -23.32 16.61 22.43
C ASN A 158 -24.31 15.94 21.48
N VAL A 159 -25.06 16.73 20.69
CA VAL A 159 -25.93 16.20 19.64
C VAL A 159 -25.11 15.50 18.55
N GLY A 160 -23.97 16.05 18.15
CA GLY A 160 -23.03 15.43 17.21
C GLY A 160 -22.51 14.07 17.69
N ILE A 161 -22.12 13.97 18.97
CA ILE A 161 -21.69 12.71 19.59
C ILE A 161 -22.82 11.68 19.57
N GLN A 162 -24.07 12.08 19.86
CA GLN A 162 -25.22 11.17 19.80
C GLN A 162 -25.50 10.69 18.37
N LEU A 163 -25.39 11.56 17.36
CA LEU A 163 -25.53 11.19 15.95
C LEU A 163 -24.46 10.19 15.53
N LEU A 164 -23.21 10.40 15.93
CA LEU A 164 -22.12 9.47 15.67
C LEU A 164 -22.39 8.10 16.31
N ARG A 165 -22.80 8.06 17.59
CA ARG A 165 -23.17 6.79 18.27
C ARG A 165 -24.25 6.03 17.49
N ARG A 166 -25.27 6.72 17.00
CA ARG A 166 -26.33 6.11 16.19
C ARG A 166 -25.81 5.60 14.84
N ALA A 167 -24.96 6.37 14.16
CA ALA A 167 -24.41 6.03 12.85
C ALA A 167 -23.48 4.80 12.90
N VAL A 168 -22.67 4.70 13.96
CA VAL A 168 -21.71 3.60 14.15
C VAL A 168 -22.41 2.24 14.34
N GLU A 169 -23.63 2.22 14.84
CA GLU A 169 -24.45 0.99 14.94
C GLU A 169 -25.12 0.59 13.61
N ALA A 170 -25.19 1.50 12.64
CA ALA A 170 -25.92 1.28 11.39
C ALA A 170 -25.38 0.10 10.55
N PRO A 171 -24.05 -0.11 10.41
CA PRO A 171 -23.53 -1.26 9.66
C PRO A 171 -23.99 -2.61 10.22
N LEU A 172 -23.92 -2.80 11.54
CA LEU A 172 -24.37 -4.04 12.18
C LEU A 172 -25.88 -4.20 12.03
N ARG A 173 -26.66 -3.13 12.24
CA ARG A 173 -28.11 -3.16 12.04
C ARG A 173 -28.50 -3.55 10.62
N GLN A 174 -27.79 -3.02 9.61
CA GLN A 174 -28.06 -3.33 8.21
C GLN A 174 -27.77 -4.80 7.89
N ILE A 175 -26.68 -5.35 8.42
CA ILE A 175 -26.34 -6.78 8.26
C ILE A 175 -27.45 -7.65 8.85
N VAL A 176 -27.92 -7.33 10.06
CA VAL A 176 -28.97 -8.09 10.75
C VAL A 176 -30.31 -7.98 10.01
N ALA A 177 -30.70 -6.79 9.57
CA ALA A 177 -31.92 -6.57 8.79
C ALA A 177 -31.90 -7.35 7.47
N ASN A 178 -30.76 -7.37 6.76
CA ASN A 178 -30.57 -8.16 5.54
C ASN A 178 -30.64 -9.67 5.81
N SER A 179 -30.39 -10.10 7.04
CA SER A 179 -30.45 -11.51 7.47
C SER A 179 -31.86 -11.93 7.92
N GLY A 180 -32.81 -10.99 8.03
CA GLY A 180 -34.20 -11.25 8.44
C GLY A 180 -34.45 -11.26 9.95
N ASP A 181 -33.44 -10.93 10.75
CA ASP A 181 -33.52 -10.84 12.21
C ASP A 181 -33.83 -9.41 12.67
N GLU A 182 -34.24 -9.25 13.94
CA GLU A 182 -34.54 -7.95 14.55
C GLU A 182 -33.23 -7.20 14.95
N PRO A 183 -32.86 -6.09 14.28
CA PRO A 183 -31.60 -5.39 14.52
C PRO A 183 -31.43 -4.90 15.96
N SER A 184 -32.53 -4.46 16.57
CA SER A 184 -32.53 -3.90 17.92
C SER A 184 -32.08 -4.93 18.97
N VAL A 185 -32.55 -6.17 18.83
CA VAL A 185 -32.23 -7.28 19.74
C VAL A 185 -30.78 -7.69 19.61
N VAL A 186 -30.27 -7.78 18.38
CA VAL A 186 -28.89 -8.22 18.13
C VAL A 186 -27.89 -7.15 18.57
N VAL A 187 -28.13 -5.87 18.27
CA VAL A 187 -27.26 -4.77 18.72
C VAL A 187 -27.18 -4.73 20.25
N ASP A 188 -28.32 -4.86 20.94
CA ASP A 188 -28.36 -4.82 22.39
C ASP A 188 -27.56 -5.97 23.02
N LYS A 189 -27.70 -7.19 22.49
CA LYS A 189 -26.89 -8.34 22.91
C LYS A 189 -25.40 -8.11 22.68
N VAL A 190 -25.00 -7.59 21.52
CA VAL A 190 -23.58 -7.32 21.21
C VAL A 190 -22.99 -6.24 22.13
N LYS A 191 -23.78 -5.27 22.57
CA LYS A 191 -23.36 -4.26 23.55
C LYS A 191 -23.15 -4.83 24.95
N GLN A 192 -23.80 -5.93 25.29
CA GLN A 192 -23.70 -6.56 26.61
C GLN A 192 -22.45 -7.45 26.76
N GLY A 193 -21.75 -7.77 25.65
CA GLY A 193 -20.47 -8.46 25.64
C GLY A 193 -20.50 -9.79 24.93
#